data_AF-A0A817F0I9-F1
#
_entry.id   AF-A0A817F0I9-F1
#
_cell.length_a   1.000
_cell.length_b   1.000
_cell.length_c   1.000
_cell.angle_alpha   90.00
_cell.angle_beta   90.00
_cell.angle_gamma   90.00
#
_symmetry.space_group_name_H-M   'P 1'
#
loop_
_entity.id
_entity.type
_entity.pdbx_description
1 polymer ?
#
loop_
_entity_poly.entity_id
_entity_poly.type
_entity_poly.pdbx_seq_one_letter_code
_entity_poly.pdbx_strand_id
1 'polypeptide(L)'
;MMERYYSLSNADRKRLELDEDRLLAVMLYNLIAFMIMMRVSKEEIRRKIRRILGRCHIGLTMSQQVNELLDNISNLNGNDIDLRPAGSRLLQKQSFTVHWGTDNTGDMLFMEVWDDCIILRSVLGEVYDRCWFEKLVNMTFCPKTKVLCLWRKADGETQLNKFYTKRCRDLYFSIKEAMEKAASRMKGSLPGQELGGEFPIRDVNTGEGGILQVCLEGICLIFENDKEFIELQKIRKCTTQKGDIFVLEEFDPNTKQILIRKYKSSTVRFICSCILAVIFLTVVLFQYCLVLYVQASSALLAFHRVVSIMVERRKLISANTVSNVNNHHTQQAIDGLGIVGI
;
A
#
# COMPACT_ATOMS: atom_id res chain seq x y z
N MET A 1 -3.74 -3.76 -13.32
CA MET A 1 -4.87 -4.01 -12.39
C MET A 1 -4.96 -5.49 -12.03
N MET A 2 -4.99 -6.39 -13.02
CA MET A 2 -4.98 -7.85 -12.79
C MET A 2 -3.69 -8.39 -12.15
N GLU A 3 -2.52 -7.86 -12.47
CA GLU A 3 -1.26 -8.23 -11.79
C GLU A 3 -1.30 -8.00 -10.28
N ARG A 4 -1.98 -6.94 -9.82
CA ARG A 4 -2.18 -6.68 -8.39
C ARG A 4 -3.06 -7.77 -7.78
N TYR A 5 -4.16 -8.13 -8.45
CA TYR A 5 -5.05 -9.18 -7.97
C TYR A 5 -4.30 -10.49 -7.72
N TYR A 6 -3.41 -10.89 -8.64
CA TYR A 6 -2.60 -12.09 -8.47
C TYR A 6 -1.51 -11.99 -7.39
N SER A 7 -1.09 -10.78 -7.03
CA SER A 7 -0.16 -10.56 -5.91
C SER A 7 -0.83 -10.49 -4.53
N LEU A 8 -2.17 -10.44 -4.46
CA LEU A 8 -2.91 -10.40 -3.20
C LEU A 8 -2.94 -11.77 -2.51
N SER A 9 -3.08 -11.76 -1.18
CA SER A 9 -3.29 -12.98 -0.41
C SER A 9 -4.60 -13.68 -0.83
N ASN A 10 -4.72 -14.98 -0.57
CA ASN A 10 -5.98 -15.71 -0.81
C ASN A 10 -7.16 -15.09 -0.04
N ALA A 11 -6.91 -14.58 1.17
CA ALA A 11 -7.95 -13.96 1.99
C ALA A 11 -8.43 -12.64 1.38
N ASP A 12 -7.51 -11.80 0.90
CA ASP A 12 -7.84 -10.52 0.26
C ASP A 12 -8.55 -10.71 -1.07
N ARG A 13 -8.12 -11.68 -1.87
CA ARG A 13 -8.81 -12.06 -3.11
C ARG A 13 -10.26 -12.46 -2.82
N LYS A 14 -10.46 -13.36 -1.86
CA LYS A 14 -11.80 -13.82 -1.46
C LYS A 14 -12.66 -12.69 -0.90
N ARG A 15 -12.07 -11.74 -0.16
CA ARG A 15 -12.77 -10.53 0.30
C ARG A 15 -13.24 -9.68 -0.88
N LEU A 16 -12.38 -9.42 -1.85
CA LEU A 16 -12.72 -8.62 -3.03
C LEU A 16 -13.80 -9.32 -3.88
N GLU A 17 -13.71 -10.63 -4.06
CA GLU A 17 -14.74 -11.43 -4.72
C GLU A 17 -16.09 -11.32 -4.00
N LEU A 18 -16.11 -11.36 -2.66
CA LEU A 18 -17.34 -11.16 -1.87
C LEU A 18 -17.91 -9.74 -1.99
N ASP A 19 -17.05 -8.72 -2.02
CA ASP A 19 -17.46 -7.32 -2.21
C ASP A 19 -18.05 -7.11 -3.62
N GLU A 20 -17.47 -7.75 -4.63
CA GLU A 20 -17.99 -7.76 -6.01
C GLU A 20 -19.35 -8.47 -6.09
N ASP A 21 -19.47 -9.66 -5.51
CA ASP A 21 -20.72 -10.42 -5.43
C ASP A 21 -21.85 -9.59 -4.79
N ARG A 22 -21.52 -8.88 -3.70
CA ARG A 22 -22.46 -8.00 -3.01
C ARG A 22 -22.91 -6.86 -3.93
N LEU A 23 -21.98 -6.24 -4.67
CA LEU A 23 -22.29 -5.16 -5.61
C LEU A 23 -23.20 -5.66 -6.74
N LEU A 24 -22.87 -6.80 -7.34
CA LEU A 24 -23.65 -7.42 -8.42
C LEU A 24 -25.05 -7.81 -7.94
N ALA A 25 -25.17 -8.40 -6.75
CA ALA A 25 -26.46 -8.76 -6.17
C ALA A 25 -27.36 -7.53 -5.94
N VAL A 26 -26.80 -6.43 -5.41
CA VAL A 26 -27.54 -5.16 -5.23
C VAL A 26 -27.97 -4.56 -6.58
N MET A 27 -27.09 -4.58 -7.58
CA MET A 27 -27.43 -4.08 -8.92
C MET A 27 -28.55 -4.90 -9.56
N LEU A 28 -28.50 -6.23 -9.47
CA LEU A 28 -29.54 -7.12 -10.00
C LEU A 28 -30.87 -6.93 -9.27
N TYR A 29 -30.84 -6.77 -7.95
CA TYR A 29 -32.02 -6.48 -7.13
C TYR A 29 -32.69 -5.18 -7.58
N ASN A 30 -31.93 -4.09 -7.70
CA ASN A 30 -32.44 -2.80 -8.13
C ASN A 30 -32.90 -2.84 -9.60
N LEU A 31 -32.23 -3.61 -10.46
CA LEU A 31 -32.64 -3.80 -11.85
C LEU A 31 -34.01 -4.49 -11.94
N ILE A 32 -34.28 -5.51 -11.11
CA ILE A 32 -35.61 -6.13 -11.03
C ILE A 32 -36.65 -5.08 -10.65
N ALA A 33 -36.37 -4.27 -9.61
CA ALA A 33 -37.26 -3.19 -9.19
C ALA A 33 -37.59 -2.22 -10.34
N PHE A 34 -36.57 -1.76 -11.08
CA PHE A 34 -36.77 -0.90 -12.24
C PHE A 34 -37.56 -1.59 -13.36
N MET A 35 -37.30 -2.86 -13.66
CA MET A 35 -38.04 -3.59 -14.69
C MET A 35 -39.52 -3.78 -14.34
N ILE A 36 -39.84 -4.01 -13.05
CA ILE A 36 -41.23 -4.09 -12.57
C ILE A 36 -41.92 -2.72 -12.66
N MET A 37 -41.25 -1.65 -12.25
CA MET A 37 -41.76 -0.27 -12.37
C MET A 37 -42.06 0.09 -13.83
N MET A 38 -41.19 -0.33 -14.76
CA MET A 38 -41.35 -0.15 -16.21
C MET A 38 -42.34 -1.13 -16.85
N ARG A 39 -43.02 -1.97 -16.05
CA ARG A 39 -44.03 -2.96 -16.50
C ARG A 39 -43.50 -3.96 -17.52
N VAL A 40 -42.22 -4.33 -17.42
CA VAL A 40 -41.65 -5.42 -18.23
C VAL A 40 -42.31 -6.76 -17.85
N SER A 41 -42.48 -7.65 -18.82
CA SER A 41 -43.08 -8.97 -18.59
C SER A 41 -42.35 -9.73 -17.47
N LYS A 42 -43.11 -10.22 -16.48
CA LYS A 42 -42.57 -10.95 -15.32
C LYS A 42 -41.81 -12.22 -15.74
N GLU A 43 -42.24 -12.87 -16.81
CA GLU A 43 -41.52 -14.03 -17.39
C GLU A 43 -40.18 -13.64 -18.01
N GLU A 44 -40.16 -12.49 -18.69
CA GLU A 44 -38.95 -11.97 -19.31
C GLU A 44 -37.93 -11.52 -18.25
N ILE A 45 -38.38 -10.86 -17.18
CA ILE A 45 -37.55 -10.50 -16.04
C ILE A 45 -36.91 -11.77 -15.44
N ARG A 46 -37.71 -12.81 -15.12
CA ARG A 46 -37.19 -14.07 -14.59
C ARG A 46 -36.15 -14.70 -15.51
N ARG A 47 -36.45 -14.79 -16.81
CA ARG A 47 -35.55 -15.38 -17.81
C ARG A 47 -34.25 -14.60 -17.92
N LYS A 48 -34.31 -13.27 -17.97
CA LYS A 48 -33.15 -12.40 -18.13
C LYS A 48 -32.26 -12.44 -16.89
N ILE A 49 -32.83 -12.26 -15.70
CA ILE A 49 -32.06 -12.17 -14.46
C ILE A 49 -31.45 -13.53 -14.09
N ARG A 50 -32.17 -14.65 -14.23
CA ARG A 50 -31.60 -15.99 -13.98
C ARG A 50 -30.43 -16.30 -14.92
N ARG A 51 -30.49 -15.88 -16.19
CA ARG A 51 -29.35 -16.00 -17.12
C ARG A 51 -28.15 -15.16 -16.70
N ILE A 52 -28.36 -13.97 -16.15
CA ILE A 52 -27.27 -13.11 -15.67
C ILE A 52 -26.65 -13.71 -14.40
N LEU A 53 -27.48 -14.13 -13.43
CA LEU A 53 -27.02 -14.81 -12.22
C LEU A 53 -26.13 -16.02 -12.55
N GLY A 54 -26.53 -16.85 -13.51
CA GLY A 54 -25.74 -18.02 -13.93
C GLY A 54 -24.40 -17.69 -14.60
N ARG A 55 -24.21 -16.47 -15.11
CA ARG A 55 -22.95 -16.01 -15.72
C ARG A 55 -22.04 -15.28 -14.73
N CYS A 56 -22.61 -14.60 -13.75
CA CYS A 56 -21.86 -13.82 -12.77
C CYS A 56 -21.20 -14.69 -11.68
N HIS A 57 -21.60 -15.97 -11.56
CA HIS A 57 -21.07 -16.90 -10.55
C HIS A 57 -21.13 -16.36 -9.11
N ILE A 58 -22.16 -15.57 -8.81
CA ILE A 58 -22.36 -14.95 -7.49
C ILE A 58 -22.52 -16.04 -6.44
N GLY A 59 -21.81 -15.90 -5.31
CA GLY A 59 -21.91 -16.80 -4.17
C GLY A 59 -23.36 -16.97 -3.69
N LEU A 60 -23.69 -18.19 -3.24
CA LEU A 60 -25.05 -18.60 -2.86
C LEU A 60 -25.72 -17.58 -1.91
N THR A 61 -25.02 -17.17 -0.86
CA THR A 61 -25.50 -16.23 0.15
C THR A 61 -25.92 -14.88 -0.43
N MET A 62 -25.17 -14.34 -1.41
CA MET A 62 -25.48 -13.04 -2.03
C MET A 62 -26.59 -13.18 -3.08
N SER A 63 -26.62 -14.29 -3.81
CA SER A 63 -27.63 -14.57 -4.83
C SER A 63 -29.03 -14.88 -4.26
N GLN A 64 -29.10 -15.40 -3.03
CA GLN A 64 -30.35 -15.86 -2.41
C GLN A 64 -31.43 -14.77 -2.40
N GLN A 65 -31.05 -13.54 -2.03
CA GLN A 65 -32.00 -12.43 -1.94
C GLN A 65 -32.56 -12.01 -3.31
N VAL A 66 -31.78 -12.19 -4.39
CA VAL A 66 -32.24 -11.96 -5.75
C VAL A 66 -33.18 -13.08 -6.19
N ASN A 67 -32.87 -14.34 -5.83
CA ASN A 67 -33.73 -15.49 -6.13
C ASN A 67 -35.08 -15.40 -5.42
N GLU A 68 -35.11 -15.06 -4.12
CA GLU A 68 -36.33 -14.85 -3.35
C GLU A 68 -37.21 -13.74 -3.96
N LEU A 69 -36.60 -12.67 -4.48
CA LEU A 69 -37.31 -11.61 -5.18
C LEU A 69 -37.93 -12.11 -6.50
N LEU A 70 -37.20 -12.92 -7.26
CA LEU A 70 -37.68 -13.51 -8.53
C LEU A 70 -38.79 -14.54 -8.33
N ASP A 71 -38.77 -15.27 -7.23
CA ASP A 71 -39.79 -16.25 -6.91
C ASP A 71 -41.10 -15.55 -6.51
N ASN A 72 -41.00 -14.43 -5.79
CA ASN A 72 -42.15 -13.60 -5.40
C ASN A 72 -42.61 -12.58 -6.45
N ILE A 73 -41.93 -12.48 -7.60
CA ILE A 73 -42.19 -11.43 -8.61
C ILE A 73 -43.64 -11.39 -9.12
N SER A 74 -44.38 -12.52 -9.10
CA SER A 74 -45.80 -12.55 -9.46
C SER A 74 -46.64 -11.58 -8.62
N ASN A 75 -46.26 -11.37 -7.37
CA ASN A 75 -46.98 -10.57 -6.39
C ASN A 75 -46.51 -9.10 -6.31
N LEU A 76 -45.48 -8.74 -7.07
CA LEU A 76 -44.87 -7.40 -7.05
C LEU A 76 -45.30 -6.59 -8.26
N ASN A 77 -45.64 -5.30 -8.04
CA ASN A 77 -46.05 -4.36 -9.07
C ASN A 77 -45.52 -2.95 -8.78
N GLY A 78 -45.42 -2.10 -9.81
CA GLY A 78 -45.07 -0.68 -9.62
C GLY A 78 -43.80 -0.47 -8.77
N ASN A 79 -43.96 0.22 -7.64
CA ASN A 79 -42.90 0.57 -6.69
C ASN A 79 -42.89 -0.29 -5.42
N ASP A 80 -43.42 -1.52 -5.48
CA ASP A 80 -43.49 -2.42 -4.32
C ASP A 80 -42.11 -2.88 -3.78
N ILE A 81 -41.02 -2.50 -4.44
CA ILE A 81 -39.65 -2.89 -4.07
C ILE A 81 -38.86 -1.66 -3.67
N ASP A 82 -38.41 -1.63 -2.41
CA ASP A 82 -37.48 -0.62 -1.92
C ASP A 82 -36.11 -0.79 -2.57
N LEU A 83 -35.63 0.28 -3.20
CA LEU A 83 -34.29 0.29 -3.78
C LEU A 83 -33.23 0.19 -2.70
N ARG A 84 -32.24 -0.64 -2.97
CA ARG A 84 -31.08 -0.80 -2.08
C ARG A 84 -30.03 0.23 -2.43
N PRO A 85 -29.43 0.90 -1.44
CA PRO A 85 -28.36 1.84 -1.70
C PRO A 85 -27.19 1.10 -2.35
N ALA A 86 -26.68 1.63 -3.47
CA ALA A 86 -25.44 1.14 -4.04
C ALA A 86 -24.30 1.36 -3.04
N GLY A 87 -23.53 0.32 -2.71
CA GLY A 87 -22.42 0.43 -1.75
C GLY A 87 -21.41 1.51 -2.14
N SER A 88 -21.25 1.79 -3.44
CA SER A 88 -20.43 2.88 -3.97
C SER A 88 -20.88 4.29 -3.52
N ARG A 89 -22.15 4.49 -3.19
CA ARG A 89 -22.69 5.76 -2.68
C ARG A 89 -22.47 5.94 -1.17
N LEU A 90 -22.16 4.85 -0.46
CA LEU A 90 -21.87 4.87 0.98
C LEU A 90 -20.38 5.09 1.27
N LEU A 91 -19.52 5.07 0.24
CA LEU A 91 -18.13 5.48 0.38
C LEU A 91 -18.07 6.99 0.60
N GLN A 92 -17.86 7.37 1.87
CA GLN A 92 -17.57 8.74 2.26
C GLN A 92 -16.15 9.10 1.80
N LYS A 93 -16.01 9.40 0.50
CA LYS A 93 -14.75 9.87 -0.08
C LYS A 93 -14.53 11.34 0.29
N GLN A 94 -13.40 11.64 0.91
CA GLN A 94 -12.94 13.02 1.04
C GLN A 94 -12.23 13.41 -0.25
N SER A 95 -12.67 14.51 -0.86
CA SER A 95 -12.09 15.03 -2.10
C SER A 95 -11.47 16.41 -1.85
N PHE A 96 -10.27 16.61 -2.38
CA PHE A 96 -9.48 17.81 -2.21
C PHE A 96 -9.07 18.36 -3.57
N THR A 97 -9.29 19.65 -3.80
CA THR A 97 -8.69 20.33 -4.96
C THR A 97 -7.18 20.44 -4.74
N VAL A 98 -6.42 19.91 -5.69
CA VAL A 98 -4.95 19.96 -5.74
C VAL A 98 -4.50 20.51 -7.09
N HIS A 99 -3.29 21.04 -7.16
CA HIS A 99 -2.62 21.42 -8.41
C HIS A 99 -1.36 20.57 -8.54
N TRP A 100 -1.09 20.06 -9.73
CA TRP A 100 0.13 19.31 -9.98
C TRP A 100 1.36 20.20 -9.82
N GLY A 101 2.35 19.78 -9.04
CA GLY A 101 3.58 20.53 -8.80
C GLY A 101 3.62 21.23 -7.43
N THR A 102 4.36 22.33 -7.36
CA THR A 102 4.71 23.01 -6.10
C THR A 102 3.91 24.28 -5.83
N ASP A 103 3.10 24.73 -6.78
CA ASP A 103 2.30 25.94 -6.71
C ASP A 103 0.95 25.74 -7.41
N ASN A 104 0.18 26.82 -7.55
CA ASN A 104 -1.14 26.81 -8.17
C ASN A 104 -1.12 26.97 -9.71
N THR A 105 0.04 26.88 -10.36
CA THR A 105 0.16 27.09 -11.81
C THR A 105 -0.03 25.80 -12.61
N GLY A 106 0.22 24.65 -12.00
CA GLY A 106 0.02 23.36 -12.65
C GLY A 106 -1.44 22.91 -12.70
N ASP A 107 -1.68 21.80 -13.39
CA ASP A 107 -3.03 21.30 -13.67
C ASP A 107 -3.84 21.08 -12.40
N MET A 108 -5.06 21.63 -12.40
CA MET A 108 -6.00 21.45 -11.30
C MET A 108 -6.65 20.07 -11.39
N LEU A 109 -6.57 19.32 -10.28
CA LEU A 109 -7.09 17.97 -10.14
C LEU A 109 -7.92 17.86 -8.85
N PHE A 110 -8.78 16.86 -8.80
CA PHE A 110 -9.43 16.42 -7.58
C PHE A 110 -8.76 15.17 -7.06
N MET A 111 -8.15 15.26 -5.87
CA MET A 111 -7.60 14.12 -5.16
C MET A 111 -8.66 13.53 -4.23
N GLU A 112 -9.17 12.36 -4.59
CA GLU A 112 -10.09 11.57 -3.78
C GLU A 112 -9.31 10.59 -2.92
N VAL A 113 -9.48 10.66 -1.60
CA VAL A 113 -8.93 9.70 -0.64
C VAL A 113 -9.96 8.60 -0.45
N TRP A 114 -9.59 7.38 -0.83
CA TRP A 114 -10.40 6.18 -0.69
C TRP A 114 -9.80 5.26 0.37
N ASP A 115 -10.60 4.28 0.75
CA ASP A 115 -10.27 3.27 1.76
C ASP A 115 -8.94 2.54 1.56
N ASP A 116 -8.57 2.25 0.31
CA ASP A 116 -7.38 1.46 -0.04
C ASP A 116 -6.47 2.17 -1.08
N CYS A 117 -6.84 3.39 -1.51
CA CYS A 117 -6.12 4.11 -2.56
C CYS A 117 -6.38 5.62 -2.59
N ILE A 118 -5.61 6.31 -3.41
CA ILE A 118 -5.83 7.70 -3.82
C ILE A 118 -6.18 7.69 -5.31
N ILE A 119 -7.23 8.44 -5.68
CA ILE A 119 -7.63 8.63 -7.07
C ILE A 119 -7.49 10.11 -7.42
N LEU A 120 -6.73 10.40 -8.48
CA LEU A 120 -6.68 11.71 -9.09
C LEU A 120 -7.69 11.77 -10.22
N ARG A 121 -8.57 12.78 -10.18
CA ARG A 121 -9.53 13.06 -11.25
C ARG A 121 -9.24 14.40 -11.91
N SER A 122 -9.45 14.45 -13.21
CA SER A 122 -9.46 15.72 -13.95
C SER A 122 -10.69 16.54 -13.57
N VAL A 123 -10.70 17.82 -13.95
CA VAL A 123 -11.87 18.69 -13.79
C VAL A 123 -13.11 18.20 -14.53
N LEU A 124 -12.94 17.33 -15.53
CA LEU A 124 -14.03 16.69 -16.28
C LEU A 124 -14.53 15.39 -15.60
N GLY A 125 -13.93 14.99 -14.47
CA GLY A 125 -14.32 13.81 -13.69
C GLY A 125 -13.66 12.51 -14.12
N GLU A 126 -12.87 12.52 -15.19
CA GLU A 126 -12.09 11.39 -15.68
C GLU A 126 -11.03 10.98 -14.67
N VAL A 127 -10.78 9.67 -14.52
CA VAL A 127 -9.70 9.17 -13.66
C VAL A 127 -8.37 9.41 -14.37
N TYR A 128 -7.61 10.38 -13.89
CA TYR A 128 -6.27 10.69 -14.38
C TYR A 128 -5.25 9.65 -13.89
N ASP A 129 -5.30 9.30 -12.61
CA ASP A 129 -4.38 8.34 -12.01
C ASP A 129 -4.99 7.67 -10.77
N ARG A 130 -4.53 6.45 -10.46
CA ARG A 130 -4.93 5.68 -9.28
C ARG A 130 -3.69 5.09 -8.60
N CYS A 131 -3.44 5.54 -7.37
CA CYS A 131 -2.34 5.06 -6.53
C CYS A 131 -2.88 4.23 -5.35
N TRP A 132 -2.66 2.93 -5.36
CA TRP A 132 -2.96 2.05 -4.21
C TRP A 132 -1.98 2.30 -3.06
N PHE A 133 -2.44 2.19 -1.82
CA PHE A 133 -1.57 2.45 -0.65
C PHE A 133 -0.37 1.49 -0.58
N GLU A 134 -0.49 0.27 -1.08
CA GLU A 134 0.62 -0.70 -1.22
C GLU A 134 1.81 -0.16 -2.05
N LYS A 135 1.54 0.75 -2.99
CA LYS A 135 2.57 1.38 -3.83
C LYS A 135 3.07 2.69 -3.26
N LEU A 136 2.44 3.24 -2.22
CA LEU A 136 2.86 4.47 -1.58
C LEU A 136 3.98 4.17 -0.58
N VAL A 137 5.20 4.61 -0.89
CA VAL A 137 6.41 4.38 -0.08
C VAL A 137 6.44 5.34 1.11
N ASN A 138 6.14 6.60 0.85
CA ASN A 138 6.17 7.64 1.86
C ASN A 138 5.31 8.82 1.42
N MET A 139 4.90 9.63 2.38
CA MET A 139 4.12 10.84 2.18
C MET A 139 4.65 11.92 3.14
N THR A 140 4.93 13.11 2.63
CA THR A 140 5.33 14.26 3.45
C THR A 140 4.56 15.50 3.02
N PHE A 141 4.43 16.49 3.90
CA PHE A 141 3.77 17.74 3.55
C PHE A 141 4.46 18.93 4.20
N CYS A 142 4.42 20.07 3.52
CA CYS A 142 4.94 21.33 4.04
C CYS A 142 3.78 22.33 4.21
N PRO A 143 3.38 22.70 5.44
CA PRO A 143 2.33 23.69 5.68
C PRO A 143 2.66 25.07 5.10
N LYS A 144 3.94 25.47 5.13
CA LYS A 144 4.41 26.79 4.67
C LYS A 144 4.22 26.95 3.16
N THR A 145 4.71 25.97 2.38
CA THR A 145 4.62 26.00 0.92
C THR A 145 3.33 25.37 0.40
N LYS A 146 2.53 24.74 1.28
CA LYS A 146 1.25 24.09 0.96
C LYS A 146 1.39 22.95 -0.05
N VAL A 147 2.54 22.27 -0.03
CA VAL A 147 2.86 21.15 -0.93
C VAL A 147 2.79 19.83 -0.19
N LEU A 148 2.04 18.88 -0.75
CA LEU A 148 2.05 17.46 -0.40
C LEU A 148 2.97 16.73 -1.37
N CYS A 149 3.83 15.86 -0.84
CA CYS A 149 4.77 15.04 -1.56
C CYS A 149 4.39 13.57 -1.36
N LEU A 150 4.10 12.86 -2.44
CA LEU A 150 3.81 11.43 -2.44
C LEU A 150 4.95 10.70 -3.14
N TRP A 151 5.62 9.81 -2.41
CA TRP A 151 6.65 8.92 -2.96
C TRP A 151 6.00 7.59 -3.28
N ARG A 152 5.95 7.22 -4.55
CA ARG A 152 5.28 6.00 -5.02
C ARG A 152 6.22 5.09 -5.79
N LYS A 153 6.00 3.78 -5.71
CA LYS A 153 6.63 2.81 -6.62
C LYS A 153 5.85 2.74 -7.92
N ALA A 154 6.49 3.14 -9.02
CA ALA A 154 6.00 2.97 -10.38
C ALA A 154 7.11 2.27 -11.18
N ASP A 155 6.77 1.14 -11.82
CA ASP A 155 7.68 0.38 -12.69
C ASP A 155 9.04 0.00 -12.06
N GLY A 156 9.02 -0.27 -10.74
CA GLY A 156 10.21 -0.64 -9.98
C GLY A 156 11.03 0.54 -9.47
N GLU A 157 10.72 1.76 -9.91
CA GLU A 157 11.37 3.00 -9.47
C GLU A 157 10.49 3.77 -8.48
N THR A 158 11.13 4.53 -7.60
CA THR A 158 10.42 5.41 -6.67
C THR A 158 10.30 6.80 -7.29
N GLN A 159 9.07 7.20 -7.61
CA GLN A 159 8.74 8.50 -8.17
C GLN A 159 8.21 9.43 -7.08
N LEU A 160 8.58 10.71 -7.18
CA LEU A 160 8.05 11.77 -6.32
C LEU A 160 7.00 12.58 -7.09
N ASN A 161 5.76 12.54 -6.61
CA ASN A 161 4.68 13.40 -7.09
C ASN A 161 4.45 14.52 -6.07
N LYS A 162 4.39 15.76 -6.55
CA LYS A 162 4.15 16.94 -5.73
C LYS A 162 2.78 17.52 -6.08
N PHE A 163 2.05 17.93 -5.06
CA PHE A 163 0.71 18.50 -5.18
C PHE A 163 0.59 19.73 -4.30
N TYR A 164 0.28 20.87 -4.90
CA TYR A 164 -0.05 22.07 -4.17
C TYR A 164 -1.53 22.08 -3.79
N THR A 165 -1.85 22.38 -2.53
CA THR A 165 -3.23 22.59 -2.10
C THR A 165 -3.33 23.47 -0.87
N LYS A 166 -4.34 24.35 -0.84
CA LYS A 166 -4.62 25.18 0.34
C LYS A 166 -4.99 24.34 1.57
N ARG A 167 -5.46 23.10 1.37
CA ARG A 167 -5.88 22.17 2.43
C ARG A 167 -4.85 21.05 2.66
N CYS A 168 -3.56 21.38 2.55
CA CYS A 168 -2.47 20.41 2.58
C CYS A 168 -2.43 19.57 3.88
N ARG A 169 -2.68 20.22 5.03
CA ARG A 169 -2.73 19.55 6.34
C ARG A 169 -3.87 18.54 6.41
N ASP A 170 -5.09 18.98 6.09
CA ASP A 170 -6.28 18.12 6.11
C ASP A 170 -6.10 16.93 5.16
N LEU A 171 -5.58 17.17 3.97
CA LEU A 171 -5.35 16.13 2.96
C LEU A 171 -4.33 15.09 3.47
N TYR A 172 -3.21 15.53 4.05
CA TYR A 172 -2.21 14.62 4.61
C TYR A 172 -2.81 13.71 5.70
N PHE A 173 -3.55 14.29 6.65
CA PHE A 173 -4.15 13.49 7.73
C PHE A 173 -5.27 12.58 7.23
N SER A 174 -6.04 13.01 6.23
CA SER A 174 -7.04 12.19 5.55
C SER A 174 -6.42 10.94 4.91
N ILE A 175 -5.34 11.11 4.15
CA ILE A 175 -4.61 9.99 3.54
C ILE A 175 -4.02 9.09 4.64
N LYS A 176 -3.41 9.68 5.68
CA LYS A 176 -2.81 8.92 6.79
C LYS A 176 -3.85 8.04 7.50
N GLU A 177 -4.99 8.60 7.86
CA GLU A 177 -6.08 7.87 8.52
C GLU A 177 -6.62 6.75 7.62
N ALA A 178 -6.80 7.02 6.32
CA ALA A 178 -7.24 6.01 5.36
C ALA A 178 -6.22 4.86 5.23
N MET A 179 -4.92 5.17 5.17
CA MET A 179 -3.84 4.17 5.15
C MET A 179 -3.82 3.32 6.42
N GLU A 180 -3.97 3.93 7.60
CA GLU A 180 -4.03 3.21 8.88
C GLU A 180 -5.24 2.26 8.94
N LYS A 181 -6.41 2.70 8.44
CA LYS A 181 -7.61 1.86 8.29
C LYS A 181 -7.42 0.74 7.25
N ALA A 182 -6.68 0.98 6.18
CA ALA A 182 -6.35 -0.06 5.20
C ALA A 182 -5.42 -1.12 5.83
N ALA A 183 -4.38 -0.67 6.54
CA ALA A 183 -3.42 -1.55 7.20
C ALA A 183 -4.07 -2.39 8.30
N SER A 184 -5.01 -1.82 9.09
CA SER A 184 -5.73 -2.59 10.12
C SER A 184 -6.64 -3.67 9.52
N ARG A 185 -7.21 -3.45 8.33
CA ARG A 185 -7.97 -4.47 7.59
C ARG A 185 -7.09 -5.60 7.05
N MET A 186 -5.84 -5.30 6.70
CA MET A 186 -4.85 -6.31 6.24
C MET A 186 -4.26 -7.17 7.36
N LYS A 187 -4.44 -6.80 8.65
CA LYS A 187 -3.94 -7.57 9.81
C LYS A 187 -4.59 -8.96 10.01
N GLY A 188 -5.51 -9.38 9.14
CA GLY A 188 -6.10 -10.72 9.17
C GLY A 188 -5.20 -11.84 8.59
N SER A 189 -4.11 -11.53 7.89
CA SER A 189 -3.23 -12.57 7.35
C SER A 189 -1.83 -12.03 7.03
N LEU A 190 -0.96 -11.96 8.05
CA LEU A 190 0.51 -12.09 8.04
C LEU A 190 1.10 -11.37 9.28
N PRO A 191 2.00 -12.01 10.05
CA PRO A 191 2.76 -11.31 11.07
C PRO A 191 3.85 -10.45 10.39
N GLY A 192 3.85 -9.16 10.69
CA GLY A 192 5.00 -8.29 10.43
C GLY A 192 4.86 -7.30 9.28
N GLN A 193 4.19 -6.18 9.55
CA GLN A 193 4.68 -4.87 9.12
C GLN A 193 4.01 -3.77 9.97
N GLU A 194 4.43 -3.67 11.22
CA GLU A 194 4.14 -2.51 12.04
C GLU A 194 5.18 -1.43 11.70
N LEU A 195 4.72 -0.29 11.20
CA LEU A 195 5.50 0.95 11.19
C LEU A 195 5.67 1.36 12.66
N GLY A 196 6.70 0.80 13.30
CA GLY A 196 6.89 0.82 14.74
C GLY A 196 6.85 -0.61 15.30
N GLY A 197 7.94 -1.34 15.09
CA GLY A 197 8.06 -2.72 15.56
C GLY A 197 8.41 -2.78 17.05
N GLU A 198 7.89 -3.81 17.72
CA GLU A 198 8.40 -4.31 18.99
C GLU A 198 9.53 -5.29 18.72
N PHE A 199 10.68 -5.05 19.35
CA PHE A 199 11.87 -5.87 19.16
C PHE A 199 12.30 -6.44 20.49
N PRO A 200 12.38 -7.78 20.63
CA PRO A 200 12.91 -8.37 21.84
C PRO A 200 14.39 -8.01 21.97
N ILE A 201 14.76 -7.48 23.12
CA ILE A 201 16.11 -7.07 23.46
C ILE A 201 16.53 -7.72 24.78
N ARG A 202 17.84 -7.85 24.98
CA ARG A 202 18.42 -8.19 26.27
C ARG A 202 19.50 -7.18 26.61
N ASP A 203 19.40 -6.52 27.75
CA ASP A 203 20.44 -5.59 28.20
C ASP A 203 21.75 -6.35 28.41
N VAL A 204 22.85 -5.85 27.83
CA VAL A 204 24.16 -6.50 27.90
C VAL A 204 24.81 -6.34 29.27
N ASN A 205 24.47 -5.29 30.01
CA ASN A 205 25.04 -5.00 31.33
C ASN A 205 24.30 -5.74 32.45
N THR A 206 22.97 -5.75 32.42
CA THR A 206 22.15 -6.39 33.47
C THR A 206 21.76 -7.83 33.12
N GLY A 207 21.76 -8.19 31.84
CA GLY A 207 21.29 -9.48 31.36
C GLY A 207 19.76 -9.61 31.29
N GLU A 208 19.03 -8.55 31.65
CA GLU A 208 17.56 -8.54 31.71
C GLU A 208 16.95 -8.54 30.29
N GLY A 209 15.89 -9.32 30.12
CA GLY A 209 15.12 -9.35 28.87
C GLY A 209 14.07 -8.23 28.85
N GLY A 210 13.89 -7.62 27.68
CA GLY A 210 12.91 -6.55 27.50
C GLY A 210 12.44 -6.43 26.06
N ILE A 211 11.60 -5.44 25.82
CA ILE A 211 11.04 -5.08 24.52
C ILE A 211 11.44 -3.64 24.19
N LEU A 212 11.97 -3.44 22.99
CA LEU A 212 12.26 -2.14 22.41
C LEU A 212 11.18 -1.82 21.38
N GLN A 213 10.42 -0.76 21.60
CA GLN A 213 9.41 -0.26 20.67
C GLN A 213 9.88 1.06 20.05
N VAL A 214 9.79 1.16 18.73
CA VAL A 214 10.16 2.38 18.00
C VAL A 214 8.90 3.17 17.64
N CYS A 215 8.84 4.44 18.02
CA CYS A 215 7.74 5.35 17.74
C CYS A 215 8.25 6.60 17.00
N LEU A 216 7.34 7.44 16.50
CA LEU A 216 7.69 8.68 15.80
C LEU A 216 8.36 9.71 16.72
N GLU A 217 8.02 9.73 18.02
CA GLU A 217 8.62 10.64 18.99
C GLU A 217 9.92 10.12 19.65
N GLY A 218 10.26 8.83 19.52
CA GLY A 218 11.40 8.23 20.22
C GLY A 218 11.38 6.71 20.31
N ILE A 219 12.14 6.18 21.27
CA ILE A 219 12.26 4.75 21.57
C ILE A 219 11.70 4.49 22.96
N CYS A 220 10.80 3.51 23.09
CA CYS A 220 10.36 2.99 24.37
C CYS A 220 11.09 1.69 24.68
N LEU A 221 11.64 1.58 25.89
CA LEU A 221 12.25 0.37 26.44
C LEU A 221 11.35 -0.13 27.57
N ILE A 222 11.00 -1.42 27.51
CA ILE A 222 10.10 -2.06 28.46
C ILE A 222 10.81 -3.30 29.00
N PHE A 223 11.18 -3.26 30.28
CA PHE A 223 11.76 -4.37 31.04
C PHE A 223 10.74 -4.90 32.04
N GLU A 224 11.09 -5.93 32.82
CA GLU A 224 10.12 -6.63 33.67
C GLU A 224 9.55 -5.72 34.76
N ASN A 225 10.37 -4.82 35.30
CA ASN A 225 9.98 -3.88 36.37
C ASN A 225 10.10 -2.40 36.00
N ASP A 226 10.69 -2.07 34.84
CA ASP A 226 10.98 -0.70 34.45
C ASP A 226 10.52 -0.39 33.02
N LYS A 227 9.96 0.80 32.83
CA LYS A 227 9.60 1.34 31.52
C LYS A 227 10.26 2.70 31.34
N GLU A 228 11.04 2.82 30.29
CA GLU A 228 11.81 4.02 30.00
C GLU A 228 11.50 4.52 28.58
N PHE A 229 11.36 5.83 28.42
CA PHE A 229 11.13 6.46 27.12
C PHE A 229 12.26 7.43 26.79
N ILE A 230 12.94 7.16 25.68
CA ILE A 230 14.04 7.95 25.17
C ILE A 230 13.53 8.74 23.97
N GLU A 231 13.37 10.04 24.16
CA GLU A 231 12.97 10.96 23.10
C GLU A 231 14.00 10.96 21.96
N LEU A 232 13.51 11.07 20.72
CA LEU A 232 14.36 11.01 19.53
C LEU A 232 15.48 12.06 19.54
N GLN A 233 15.21 13.25 20.11
CA GLN A 233 16.18 14.35 20.21
C GLN A 233 17.38 14.05 21.12
N LYS A 234 17.22 13.10 22.07
CA LYS A 234 18.30 12.66 22.95
C LYS A 234 19.16 11.59 22.28
N ILE A 235 18.68 10.94 21.24
CA ILE A 235 19.41 9.88 20.54
C ILE A 235 20.46 10.51 19.62
N ARG A 236 21.73 10.26 19.92
CA ARG A 236 22.86 10.74 19.11
C ARG A 236 23.22 9.77 18.00
N LYS A 237 23.24 8.50 18.33
CA LYS A 237 23.76 7.47 17.43
C LYS A 237 23.21 6.10 17.78
N CYS A 238 22.89 5.35 16.75
CA CYS A 238 22.44 3.98 16.83
C CYS A 238 23.34 3.15 15.92
N THR A 239 23.99 2.12 16.45
CA THR A 239 24.87 1.25 15.65
C THR A 239 24.68 -0.21 16.00
N THR A 240 25.20 -1.07 15.14
CA THR A 240 25.17 -2.52 15.33
C THR A 240 26.60 -3.01 15.50
N GLN A 241 26.90 -3.70 16.60
CA GLN A 241 28.20 -4.28 16.89
C GLN A 241 28.10 -5.80 16.86
N LYS A 242 29.09 -6.49 16.25
CA LYS A 242 29.20 -7.96 16.18
C LYS A 242 27.97 -8.70 15.60
N GLY A 243 27.05 -7.99 14.94
CA GLY A 243 25.90 -8.55 14.22
C GLY A 243 24.66 -8.80 15.07
N ASP A 244 24.78 -8.89 16.39
CA ASP A 244 23.70 -9.21 17.34
C ASP A 244 23.57 -8.21 18.50
N ILE A 245 24.39 -7.15 18.54
CA ILE A 245 24.32 -6.10 19.58
C ILE A 245 23.92 -4.77 18.94
N PHE A 246 22.80 -4.22 19.39
CA PHE A 246 22.38 -2.86 19.15
C PHE A 246 23.01 -1.92 20.20
N VAL A 247 23.64 -0.85 19.76
CA VAL A 247 24.28 0.16 20.60
C VAL A 247 23.56 1.48 20.41
N LEU A 248 22.99 2.01 21.49
CA LEU A 248 22.27 3.28 21.53
C LEU A 248 23.10 4.29 22.34
N GLU A 249 23.46 5.38 21.71
CA GLU A 249 24.11 6.53 22.36
C GLU A 249 23.05 7.60 22.60
N GLU A 250 22.72 7.81 23.88
CA GLU A 250 21.76 8.80 24.37
C GLU A 250 22.52 9.97 25.00
N PHE A 251 22.13 11.21 24.71
CA PHE A 251 22.65 12.41 25.35
C PHE A 251 21.75 12.81 26.50
N ASP A 252 22.30 12.82 27.72
CA ASP A 252 21.58 13.31 28.89
C ASP A 252 21.84 14.82 29.07
N PRO A 253 20.80 15.67 28.90
CA PRO A 253 20.96 17.12 29.04
C PRO A 253 21.29 17.57 30.48
N ASN A 254 20.98 16.75 31.50
CA ASN A 254 21.20 17.12 32.89
C ASN A 254 22.67 16.90 33.31
N THR A 255 23.24 15.75 32.94
CA THR A 255 24.64 15.42 33.24
C THR A 255 25.61 15.90 32.15
N LYS A 256 25.10 16.30 30.98
CA LYS A 256 25.87 16.67 29.77
C LYS A 256 26.79 15.55 29.28
N GLN A 257 26.46 14.29 29.59
CA GLN A 257 27.22 13.12 29.17
C GLN A 257 26.47 12.29 28.14
N ILE A 258 27.22 11.47 27.39
CA ILE A 258 26.66 10.50 26.46
C ILE A 258 26.58 9.16 27.19
N LEU A 259 25.36 8.69 27.42
CA LEU A 259 25.07 7.37 27.95
C LEU A 259 25.07 6.36 26.81
N ILE A 260 25.84 5.28 26.96
CA ILE A 260 25.93 4.22 25.97
C ILE A 260 25.19 2.99 26.50
N ARG A 261 24.07 2.66 25.86
CA ARG A 261 23.26 1.48 26.17
C ARG A 261 23.51 0.41 25.13
N LYS A 262 23.60 -0.86 25.55
CA LYS A 262 23.90 -1.99 24.67
C LYS A 262 22.87 -3.09 24.87
N TYR A 263 22.25 -3.49 23.77
CA TYR A 263 21.15 -4.44 23.75
C TYR A 263 21.42 -5.57 22.77
N LYS A 264 21.39 -6.82 23.24
CA LYS A 264 21.49 -8.00 22.39
C LYS A 264 20.12 -8.32 21.78
N SER A 265 20.08 -8.55 20.47
CA SER A 265 18.85 -8.97 19.77
C SER A 265 19.18 -9.74 18.48
N SER A 266 18.30 -10.66 18.07
CA SER A 266 18.39 -11.33 16.76
C SER A 266 17.90 -10.44 15.61
N THR A 267 17.18 -9.35 15.92
CA THR A 267 16.56 -8.43 14.96
C THR A 267 17.26 -7.07 14.89
N VAL A 268 18.52 -6.98 15.33
CA VAL A 268 19.30 -5.73 15.41
C VAL A 268 19.36 -4.94 14.10
N ARG A 269 19.42 -5.62 12.95
CA ARG A 269 19.41 -4.94 11.63
C ARG A 269 18.09 -4.23 11.35
N PHE A 270 16.97 -4.79 11.81
CA PHE A 270 15.65 -4.19 11.67
C PHE A 270 15.47 -3.03 12.65
N ILE A 271 15.89 -3.19 13.90
CA ILE A 271 15.90 -2.12 14.92
C ILE A 271 16.64 -0.88 14.41
N CYS A 272 17.88 -1.07 13.94
CA CYS A 272 18.71 0.02 13.43
C CYS A 272 18.08 0.67 12.19
N SER A 273 17.52 -0.12 11.27
CA SER A 273 16.86 0.40 10.06
C SER A 273 15.60 1.20 10.39
N CYS A 274 14.79 0.76 11.36
CA CYS A 274 13.59 1.46 11.80
C CYS A 274 13.93 2.79 12.50
N ILE A 275 14.91 2.78 13.40
CA ILE A 275 15.33 3.99 14.11
C ILE A 275 16.02 4.96 13.14
N LEU A 276 16.86 4.47 12.23
CA LEU A 276 17.43 5.29 11.17
C LEU A 276 16.33 5.86 10.27
N ALA A 277 15.28 5.11 9.91
CA ALA A 277 14.17 5.65 9.12
C ALA A 277 13.43 6.79 9.85
N VAL A 278 13.21 6.66 11.16
CA VAL A 278 12.56 7.69 11.99
C VAL A 278 13.47 8.91 12.18
N ILE A 279 14.76 8.71 12.48
CA ILE A 279 15.78 9.77 12.56
C ILE A 279 15.95 10.46 11.20
N PHE A 280 15.95 9.71 10.10
CA PHE A 280 16.06 10.27 8.76
C PHE A 280 14.82 11.10 8.43
N LEU A 281 13.62 10.68 8.85
CA LEU A 281 12.39 11.46 8.69
C LEU A 281 12.45 12.82 9.42
N THR A 282 13.05 12.86 10.61
CA THR A 282 13.13 14.07 11.45
C THR A 282 14.33 14.96 11.13
N VAL A 283 15.48 14.37 10.78
CA VAL A 283 16.71 15.08 10.38
C VAL A 283 16.59 15.64 8.96
N VAL A 284 15.92 14.95 8.03
CA VAL A 284 15.69 15.47 6.66
C VAL A 284 14.80 16.73 6.68
N LEU A 285 13.86 16.86 7.62
CA LEU A 285 13.09 18.10 7.80
C LEU A 285 13.92 19.25 8.37
N PHE A 286 14.95 18.97 9.18
CA PHE A 286 15.80 20.00 9.80
C PHE A 286 16.97 20.42 8.90
N GLN A 287 17.54 19.49 8.13
CA GLN A 287 18.73 19.73 7.33
C GLN A 287 18.44 20.36 5.96
N TYR A 288 17.24 20.13 5.39
CA TYR A 288 16.81 20.81 4.15
C TYR A 288 16.62 22.33 4.33
N CYS A 289 16.43 22.82 5.56
CA CYS A 289 16.40 24.26 5.85
C CYS A 289 17.81 24.90 5.88
N LEU A 290 18.89 24.14 6.09
CA LEU A 290 20.25 24.69 6.17
C LEU A 290 21.03 24.59 4.86
N VAL A 291 20.74 23.59 4.02
CA VAL A 291 21.49 23.33 2.77
C VAL A 291 21.03 24.19 1.58
N LEU A 292 19.91 24.91 1.70
CA LEU A 292 19.59 26.02 0.78
C LEU A 292 20.55 27.22 0.93
N TYR A 293 21.49 27.20 1.89
CA TYR A 293 22.35 28.34 2.20
C TYR A 293 23.80 28.26 1.70
N VAL A 294 24.28 27.15 1.11
CA VAL A 294 25.66 27.09 0.56
C VAL A 294 25.72 26.31 -0.76
N GLN A 295 26.31 26.95 -1.76
CA GLN A 295 26.39 26.63 -3.20
C GLN A 295 26.79 25.18 -3.60
N ALA A 296 26.12 24.74 -4.68
CA ALA A 296 26.64 24.18 -5.94
C ALA A 296 27.57 22.92 -6.01
N SER A 297 27.15 21.99 -6.88
CA SER A 297 27.92 21.16 -7.82
C SER A 297 28.78 19.97 -7.33
N SER A 298 28.33 18.73 -7.60
CA SER A 298 28.88 17.86 -8.69
C SER A 298 28.40 16.40 -8.54
N ALA A 299 27.40 16.02 -9.34
CA ALA A 299 26.84 14.67 -9.43
C ALA A 299 27.34 13.92 -10.68
N LEU A 300 28.66 13.77 -10.86
CA LEU A 300 29.24 13.28 -12.13
C LEU A 300 30.03 11.97 -12.08
N LEU A 301 30.02 11.18 -11.00
CA LEU A 301 30.87 9.96 -10.92
C LEU A 301 30.16 8.65 -10.58
N ALA A 302 28.92 8.65 -10.08
CA ALA A 302 28.21 7.40 -9.78
C ALA A 302 27.45 6.82 -10.99
N PHE A 303 27.15 7.65 -12.00
CA PHE A 303 26.36 7.25 -13.18
C PHE A 303 27.14 6.32 -14.12
N HIS A 304 28.47 6.41 -14.18
CA HIS A 304 29.29 5.60 -15.08
C HIS A 304 29.44 4.13 -14.64
N ARG A 305 29.38 3.84 -13.32
CA ARG A 305 29.50 2.46 -12.81
C ARG A 305 28.22 1.63 -13.01
N VAL A 306 27.05 2.27 -13.00
CA VAL A 306 25.76 1.58 -13.20
C VAL A 306 25.57 1.19 -14.67
N VAL A 307 26.04 2.01 -15.61
CA VAL A 307 25.94 1.75 -17.05
C VAL A 307 26.81 0.55 -17.49
N SER A 308 28.04 0.39 -16.97
CA SER A 308 28.87 -0.80 -17.25
C SER A 308 28.24 -2.11 -16.76
N ILE A 309 27.59 -2.11 -15.59
CA ILE A 309 26.92 -3.30 -15.04
C ILE A 309 25.68 -3.68 -15.87
N MET A 310 24.99 -2.71 -16.47
CA MET A 310 23.83 -2.94 -17.34
C MET A 310 24.21 -3.49 -18.74
N VAL A 311 25.40 -3.20 -19.25
CA VAL A 311 25.89 -3.72 -20.56
C VAL A 311 26.29 -5.20 -20.46
N GLU A 312 26.94 -5.62 -19.38
CA GLU A 312 27.33 -7.02 -19.14
C GLU A 312 26.10 -7.94 -18.99
N ARG A 313 25.04 -7.43 -18.33
CA ARG A 313 23.79 -8.18 -18.09
C ARG A 313 23.01 -8.45 -19.39
N ARG A 314 23.12 -7.58 -20.42
CA ARG A 314 22.47 -7.78 -21.73
C ARG A 314 23.17 -8.84 -22.61
N LYS A 315 24.50 -9.00 -22.51
CA LYS A 315 25.23 -10.05 -23.26
C LYS A 315 24.87 -11.46 -22.78
N LEU A 316 24.75 -11.66 -21.46
CA LEU A 316 24.38 -12.94 -20.85
C LEU A 316 22.94 -13.37 -21.18
N ILE A 317 22.02 -12.42 -21.30
CA ILE A 317 20.62 -12.70 -21.68
C ILE A 317 20.52 -13.12 -23.15
N SER A 318 21.34 -12.55 -24.05
CA SER A 318 21.35 -12.92 -25.48
C SER A 318 21.99 -14.29 -25.76
N ALA A 319 22.98 -14.72 -24.97
CA ALA A 319 23.60 -16.05 -25.13
C ALA A 319 22.66 -17.20 -24.69
N ASN A 320 21.82 -16.97 -23.67
CA ASN A 320 20.87 -17.96 -23.15
C ASN A 320 19.54 -18.04 -23.93
N THR A 321 19.25 -17.07 -24.80
CA THR A 321 18.09 -17.13 -25.70
C THR A 321 18.40 -17.88 -27.00
N VAL A 322 19.65 -17.88 -27.48
CA VAL A 322 20.05 -18.66 -28.67
C VAL A 322 20.21 -20.15 -28.37
N SER A 323 20.67 -20.53 -27.17
CA SER A 323 20.82 -21.94 -26.76
C SER A 323 19.48 -22.64 -26.51
N ASN A 324 18.46 -21.94 -25.98
CA ASN A 324 17.15 -22.52 -25.70
C ASN A 324 16.23 -22.64 -26.92
N VAL A 325 16.46 -21.88 -28.00
CA VAL A 325 15.69 -22.02 -29.25
C VAL A 325 16.19 -23.22 -30.08
N ASN A 326 17.49 -23.50 -30.07
CA ASN A 326 18.04 -24.67 -30.78
C ASN A 326 17.70 -26.01 -30.09
N ASN A 327 17.55 -26.04 -28.75
CA ASN A 327 17.17 -27.26 -28.04
C ASN A 327 15.68 -27.63 -28.20
N HIS A 328 14.79 -26.64 -28.40
CA HIS A 328 13.37 -26.94 -28.57
C HIS A 328 12.99 -27.45 -29.97
N HIS A 329 13.72 -27.07 -31.01
CA HIS A 329 13.53 -27.65 -32.35
C HIS A 329 14.12 -29.06 -32.50
N THR A 330 15.11 -29.42 -31.68
CA THR A 330 15.74 -30.74 -31.74
C THR A 330 14.98 -31.78 -30.90
N GLN A 331 14.29 -31.37 -29.83
CA GLN A 331 13.53 -32.29 -28.97
C GLN A 331 12.15 -32.70 -29.57
N GLN A 332 11.50 -31.83 -30.34
CA GLN A 332 10.24 -32.17 -31.04
C GLN A 332 10.42 -33.11 -32.24
N ALA A 333 11.64 -33.35 -32.70
CA ALA A 333 11.95 -34.33 -33.75
C ALA A 333 12.25 -35.73 -33.20
N ILE A 334 12.50 -35.88 -31.88
CA ILE A 334 12.93 -37.13 -31.26
C ILE A 334 11.78 -37.85 -30.54
N ASP A 335 10.75 -37.14 -30.08
CA ASP A 335 9.58 -37.74 -29.42
C ASP A 335 8.56 -38.39 -30.40
N GLY A 336 8.85 -38.40 -31.72
CA GLY A 336 8.07 -39.09 -32.75
C GLY A 336 8.57 -40.50 -33.11
N LEU A 337 9.70 -40.96 -32.54
CA LEU A 337 10.33 -42.24 -32.89
C LEU A 337 10.96 -42.93 -31.66
N GLY A 338 10.16 -43.71 -30.94
CA GLY A 338 10.64 -44.77 -30.03
C GLY A 338 9.60 -45.89 -30.03
N ILE A 339 9.72 -46.94 -30.84
CA ILE A 339 10.63 -48.10 -30.71
C ILE A 339 10.54 -48.72 -29.31
N VAL A 340 9.67 -49.71 -29.21
CA VAL A 340 9.63 -50.73 -28.15
C VAL A 340 10.48 -51.91 -28.61
N GLY A 341 11.41 -52.32 -27.76
CA GLY A 341 12.17 -53.57 -27.80
C GLY A 341 13.02 -53.56 -26.53
N ILE A 342 12.85 -54.47 -25.58
CA ILE A 342 12.80 -55.93 -25.65
C ILE A 342 11.69 -56.46 -24.73
#